data_AF-A0A2E6S6E7-F1
#
_entry.id   AF-A0A2E6S6E7-F1
#
_cell.length_a   1.000
_cell.length_b   1.000
_cell.length_c   1.000
_cell.angle_alpha   90.00
_cell.angle_beta   90.00
_cell.angle_gamma   90.00
#
_symmetry.space_group_name_H-M   'P 1'
#
loop_
_entity.id
_entity.type
_entity.pdbx_description
1 polymer ?
#
loop_
_entity_poly.entity_id
_entity_poly.type
_entity_poly.pdbx_seq_one_letter_code
_entity_poly.pdbx_strand_id
1 'polypeptide(L)'
;MSYQVFARKYRPRTFDDVLGQDHVVTTLRNAIEGDRLAHAYLFVGPRGTGKTSTARIFAKALNCTDGPRLDFDPDEEVCREIAEGRSLDVLEIDGATHNGVEQVRELRDTVNYAPASARFKVYYIDEVHMLSNAAFNALLKTLEEPPPHVKFIFATTEPNKILPTILSRCQRFDLRPIPTETISAHLRHIAQQENVALEEAAAWAIAKGADGGMRDAQSMLDQLVAFCGESITEQNVQDIFGFTSSETVAGLAASIFRRNTSESFSLVHAEANKGKDLTQLLAELTGFLRALLVERISPGAAGAEIPDDFWEELGEGGNQLGDDRLLAVLDRLADADARMRRAPNKQLHFEIALIRAAQSLDEVRISDVVKALEKGAPPSAEEHSGKRALPEDLAAPGKGPGTQEPLNEPDKPPRPTPRARKKTDVEGQLASLIEKAPDSRPEAPPPPEPASSSPPEIADSTGASSEALPAREGSTEGANEPSGHGSFYDDPLVHEALRMFKGKLKE
;
A
#
# COMPACT_ATOMS: atom_id res chain seq x y z
N MET A 1 -37.25 2.31 -3.06
CA MET A 1 -35.96 2.51 -3.74
C MET A 1 -34.98 1.49 -3.20
N SER A 2 -34.19 0.84 -4.06
CA SER A 2 -33.12 -0.04 -3.59
C SER A 2 -32.07 0.78 -2.84
N TYR A 3 -31.65 0.33 -1.67
CA TYR A 3 -30.54 0.94 -0.94
C TYR A 3 -29.30 1.01 -1.82
N GLN A 4 -28.64 2.17 -1.86
CA GLN A 4 -27.43 2.39 -2.63
C GLN A 4 -26.37 2.96 -1.70
N VAL A 5 -25.24 2.25 -1.60
CA VAL A 5 -24.08 2.63 -0.79
C VAL A 5 -23.63 4.06 -1.14
N PHE A 6 -23.29 4.85 -0.13
CA PHE A 6 -22.86 6.26 -0.30
C PHE A 6 -21.73 6.43 -1.32
N ALA A 7 -20.75 5.52 -1.33
CA ALA A 7 -19.64 5.52 -2.28
C ALA A 7 -20.08 5.48 -3.76
N ARG A 8 -21.30 5.00 -4.05
CA ARG A 8 -21.91 5.01 -5.39
C ARG A 8 -22.89 6.16 -5.56
N LYS A 9 -23.66 6.52 -4.53
CA LYS A 9 -24.67 7.59 -4.55
C LYS A 9 -24.03 8.97 -4.74
N TYR A 10 -22.95 9.24 -4.02
CA TYR A 10 -22.21 10.50 -4.02
C TYR A 10 -20.96 10.46 -4.91
N ARG A 11 -20.99 9.64 -5.96
CA ARG A 11 -19.91 9.60 -6.94
C ARG A 11 -19.94 10.92 -7.74
N PRO A 12 -18.80 11.64 -7.88
CA PRO A 12 -18.69 12.86 -8.67
C PRO A 12 -19.30 12.72 -10.06
N ARG A 13 -20.14 13.69 -10.47
CA ARG A 13 -20.84 13.66 -11.77
C ARG A 13 -20.18 14.56 -12.81
N THR A 14 -19.60 15.67 -12.34
CA THR A 14 -18.95 16.72 -13.14
C THR A 14 -17.55 17.01 -12.60
N PHE A 15 -16.78 17.85 -13.32
CA PHE A 15 -15.44 18.24 -12.90
C PHE A 15 -15.43 19.03 -11.57
N ASP A 16 -16.47 19.80 -11.28
CA ASP A 16 -16.55 20.62 -10.07
C ASP A 16 -16.84 19.77 -8.81
N ASP A 17 -17.36 18.55 -8.99
CA ASP A 17 -17.60 17.60 -7.90
C ASP A 17 -16.33 16.84 -7.47
N VAL A 18 -15.22 16.99 -8.20
CA VAL A 18 -13.97 16.25 -7.93
C VAL A 18 -13.16 16.97 -6.86
N LEU A 19 -13.07 16.35 -5.68
CA LEU A 19 -12.41 16.94 -4.53
C LEU A 19 -10.91 16.63 -4.46
N GLY A 20 -10.09 17.65 -4.18
CA GLY A 20 -8.66 17.52 -3.89
C GLY A 20 -7.76 17.26 -5.10
N GLN A 21 -8.27 17.41 -6.32
CA GLN A 21 -7.53 17.14 -7.57
C GLN A 21 -7.52 18.34 -8.54
N ASP A 22 -7.46 19.56 -8.01
CA ASP A 22 -7.60 20.80 -8.78
C ASP A 22 -6.62 20.90 -9.95
N HIS A 23 -5.37 20.44 -9.76
CA HIS A 23 -4.34 20.43 -10.80
C HIS A 23 -4.67 19.49 -11.97
N VAL A 24 -5.23 18.32 -11.68
CA VAL A 24 -5.66 17.35 -12.72
C VAL A 24 -6.87 17.88 -13.46
N VAL A 25 -7.89 18.34 -12.72
CA VAL A 25 -9.13 18.87 -13.28
C VAL A 25 -8.85 20.06 -14.19
N THR A 26 -8.06 21.04 -13.73
CA THR A 26 -7.69 22.22 -14.51
C THR A 26 -6.98 21.84 -15.81
N THR A 27 -6.06 20.89 -15.75
CA THR A 27 -5.30 20.45 -16.94
C THR A 27 -6.20 19.74 -17.95
N LEU A 28 -7.12 18.88 -17.50
CA LEU A 28 -8.10 18.23 -18.37
C LEU A 28 -9.07 19.24 -18.99
N ARG A 29 -9.51 20.24 -18.21
CA ARG A 29 -10.36 21.34 -18.68
C ARG A 29 -9.68 22.11 -19.82
N ASN A 30 -8.44 22.55 -19.59
CA ASN A 30 -7.64 23.26 -20.59
C ASN A 30 -7.35 22.43 -21.85
N ALA A 31 -7.25 21.10 -21.74
CA ALA A 31 -7.05 20.22 -22.88
C ALA A 31 -8.29 20.14 -23.78
N ILE A 32 -9.49 20.14 -23.19
CA ILE A 32 -10.76 20.16 -23.91
C ILE A 32 -10.98 21.51 -24.59
N GLU A 33 -10.86 22.62 -23.86
CA GLU A 33 -11.08 23.97 -24.40
C GLU A 33 -10.06 24.33 -25.50
N GLY A 34 -8.82 23.85 -25.35
CA GLY A 34 -7.76 24.09 -26.30
C GLY A 34 -7.73 23.13 -27.49
N ASP A 35 -8.66 22.17 -27.60
CA ASP A 35 -8.65 21.07 -28.58
C ASP A 35 -7.29 20.34 -28.67
N ARG A 36 -6.63 20.16 -27.52
CA ARG A 36 -5.31 19.51 -27.37
C ARG A 36 -5.46 18.18 -26.65
N LEU A 37 -6.30 17.31 -27.21
CA LEU A 37 -6.58 15.99 -26.65
C LEU A 37 -5.50 14.98 -27.07
N ALA A 38 -4.73 14.49 -26.10
CA ALA A 38 -3.83 13.36 -26.30
C ALA A 38 -4.58 12.10 -26.72
N HIS A 39 -3.86 11.11 -27.24
CA HIS A 39 -4.44 9.80 -27.57
C HIS A 39 -4.47 8.85 -26.36
N ALA A 40 -3.59 9.06 -25.37
CA ALA A 40 -3.50 8.22 -24.18
C ALA A 40 -3.22 9.04 -22.91
N TYR A 41 -3.93 8.69 -21.84
CA TYR A 41 -3.87 9.30 -20.52
C TYR A 41 -3.54 8.23 -19.49
N LEU A 42 -2.67 8.54 -18.51
CA LEU A 42 -2.36 7.64 -17.39
C LEU A 42 -2.65 8.33 -16.06
N PHE A 43 -3.66 7.84 -15.35
CA PHE A 43 -4.06 8.29 -14.03
C PHE A 43 -3.39 7.44 -12.97
N VAL A 44 -2.50 8.06 -12.19
CA VAL A 44 -1.71 7.42 -11.16
C VAL A 44 -2.16 7.92 -9.81
N GLY A 45 -2.31 7.04 -8.83
CA GLY A 45 -2.52 7.46 -7.45
C GLY A 45 -3.11 6.36 -6.59
N PRO A 46 -3.14 6.55 -5.25
CA PRO A 46 -3.73 5.61 -4.33
C PRO A 46 -5.19 5.25 -4.65
N ARG A 47 -5.69 4.17 -4.07
CA ARG A 47 -7.10 3.81 -4.18
C ARG A 47 -7.96 4.92 -3.55
N GLY A 48 -9.15 5.15 -4.12
CA GLY A 48 -10.12 6.08 -3.54
C GLY A 48 -9.87 7.58 -3.82
N THR A 49 -8.78 7.96 -4.51
CA THR A 49 -8.48 9.36 -4.86
C THR A 49 -9.27 9.92 -6.04
N GLY A 50 -10.09 9.09 -6.71
CA GLY A 50 -11.00 9.53 -7.77
C GLY A 50 -10.64 9.12 -9.19
N LYS A 51 -9.60 8.30 -9.43
CA LYS A 51 -9.15 7.88 -10.78
C LYS A 51 -10.28 7.49 -11.74
N THR A 52 -11.10 6.50 -11.36
CA THR A 52 -12.24 6.02 -12.16
C THR A 52 -13.31 7.10 -12.34
N SER A 53 -13.58 7.90 -11.31
CA SER A 53 -14.59 8.96 -11.36
C SER A 53 -14.16 10.06 -12.34
N THR A 54 -12.91 10.51 -12.25
CA THR A 54 -12.32 11.49 -13.17
C THR A 54 -12.27 10.96 -14.60
N ALA A 55 -11.96 9.67 -14.80
CA ALA A 55 -11.98 9.05 -16.12
C ALA A 55 -13.38 9.05 -16.75
N ARG A 56 -14.42 8.70 -15.97
CA ARG A 56 -15.80 8.77 -16.44
C ARG A 56 -16.25 10.19 -16.75
N ILE A 57 -15.92 11.15 -15.88
CA ILE A 57 -16.24 12.57 -16.12
C ILE A 57 -15.56 13.06 -17.40
N PHE A 58 -14.29 12.71 -17.60
CA PHE A 58 -13.56 13.06 -18.80
C PHE A 58 -14.19 12.41 -20.05
N ALA A 59 -14.54 11.12 -19.99
CA ALA A 59 -15.22 10.44 -21.09
C ALA A 59 -16.58 11.08 -21.42
N LYS A 60 -17.36 11.51 -20.42
CA LYS A 60 -18.60 12.28 -20.63
C LYS A 60 -18.33 13.61 -21.33
N ALA A 61 -17.34 14.36 -20.86
CA ALA A 61 -16.97 15.64 -21.47
C ALA A 61 -16.52 15.50 -22.94
N LEU A 62 -15.89 14.38 -23.29
CA LEU A 62 -15.50 14.06 -24.66
C LEU A 62 -16.68 13.66 -25.56
N ASN A 63 -17.66 12.92 -25.01
CA ASN A 63 -18.70 12.23 -25.79
C ASN A 63 -20.12 12.79 -25.61
N CYS A 64 -20.32 13.79 -24.77
CA CYS A 64 -21.58 14.51 -24.62
C CYS A 64 -22.08 15.10 -25.97
N THR A 65 -23.37 15.39 -26.07
CA THR A 65 -24.01 15.80 -27.34
C THR A 65 -23.43 17.12 -27.85
N ASP A 66 -22.85 17.16 -29.06
CA ASP A 66 -22.08 18.31 -29.58
C ASP A 66 -20.75 18.59 -28.83
N GLY A 67 -20.21 17.60 -28.12
CA GLY A 67 -18.90 17.66 -27.46
C GLY A 67 -17.68 17.53 -28.40
N PRO A 68 -16.45 17.75 -27.89
CA PRO A 68 -16.09 17.95 -26.49
C PRO A 68 -16.49 19.31 -25.89
N ARG A 69 -17.04 19.30 -24.67
CA ARG A 69 -17.29 20.54 -23.89
C ARG A 69 -17.19 20.27 -22.39
N LEU A 70 -16.97 21.34 -21.62
CA LEU A 70 -16.92 21.28 -20.16
C LEU A 70 -18.28 21.37 -19.50
N ASP A 71 -19.17 22.18 -20.08
CA ASP A 71 -20.52 22.41 -19.61
C ASP A 71 -21.48 21.40 -20.24
N PHE A 72 -21.37 20.14 -19.79
CA PHE A 72 -22.26 19.06 -20.21
C PHE A 72 -23.30 18.76 -19.14
N ASP A 73 -24.52 18.46 -19.57
CA ASP A 73 -25.56 18.02 -18.64
C ASP A 73 -25.29 16.55 -18.25
N PRO A 74 -25.08 16.26 -16.94
CA PRO A 74 -24.84 14.90 -16.49
C PRO A 74 -26.08 13.99 -16.60
N ASP A 75 -27.25 14.53 -16.93
CA ASP A 75 -28.52 13.83 -17.13
C ASP A 75 -28.86 13.56 -18.61
N GLU A 76 -27.99 13.94 -19.55
CA GLU A 76 -28.08 13.50 -20.96
C GLU A 76 -27.96 11.97 -21.10
N GLU A 77 -28.52 11.40 -22.17
CA GLU A 77 -28.56 9.94 -22.38
C GLU A 77 -27.16 9.32 -22.43
N VAL A 78 -26.25 9.88 -23.24
CA VAL A 78 -24.85 9.42 -23.32
C VAL A 78 -24.14 9.54 -21.97
N CYS A 79 -24.37 10.63 -21.23
CA CYS A 79 -23.79 10.82 -19.90
C CYS A 79 -24.28 9.79 -18.88
N ARG A 80 -25.56 9.42 -18.93
CA ARG A 80 -26.15 8.36 -18.09
C ARG A 80 -25.60 6.99 -18.45
N GLU A 81 -25.53 6.66 -19.74
CA GLU A 81 -24.96 5.39 -20.21
C GLU A 81 -23.51 5.22 -19.74
N ILE A 82 -22.69 6.26 -19.85
CA ILE A 82 -21.29 6.24 -19.36
C ILE A 82 -21.27 6.11 -17.83
N ALA A 83 -22.12 6.85 -17.11
CA ALA A 83 -22.16 6.80 -15.65
C ALA A 83 -22.49 5.39 -15.13
N GLU A 84 -23.34 4.66 -15.84
CA GLU A 84 -23.79 3.31 -15.49
C GLU A 84 -22.90 2.21 -16.07
N GLY A 85 -21.92 2.55 -16.92
CA GLY A 85 -21.03 1.59 -17.58
C GLY A 85 -21.72 0.77 -18.68
N ARG A 86 -22.74 1.35 -19.33
CA ARG A 86 -23.54 0.71 -20.39
C ARG A 86 -23.23 1.22 -21.80
N SER A 87 -22.38 2.24 -21.92
CA SER A 87 -22.01 2.83 -23.20
C SER A 87 -21.23 1.84 -24.07
N LEU A 88 -21.56 1.79 -25.36
CA LEU A 88 -20.83 0.97 -26.34
C LEU A 88 -19.49 1.61 -26.77
N ASP A 89 -19.40 2.93 -26.63
CA ASP A 89 -18.24 3.71 -27.03
C ASP A 89 -17.28 4.00 -25.88
N VAL A 90 -17.69 3.75 -24.63
CA VAL A 90 -16.82 3.84 -23.45
C VAL A 90 -16.71 2.47 -22.81
N LEU A 91 -15.62 1.78 -23.12
CA LEU A 91 -15.36 0.42 -22.67
C LEU A 91 -14.48 0.45 -21.41
N GLU A 92 -15.08 0.05 -20.28
CA GLU A 92 -14.37 -0.11 -19.01
C GLU A 92 -13.88 -1.54 -18.85
N ILE A 93 -12.58 -1.70 -18.63
CA ILE A 93 -11.91 -2.99 -18.53
C ILE A 93 -11.10 -2.98 -17.25
N ASP A 94 -11.29 -4.00 -16.42
CA ASP A 94 -10.50 -4.20 -15.22
C ASP A 94 -9.30 -5.09 -15.53
N GLY A 95 -8.10 -4.54 -15.44
CA GLY A 95 -6.85 -5.23 -15.70
C GLY A 95 -6.59 -6.40 -14.75
N ALA A 96 -7.23 -6.45 -13.58
CA ALA A 96 -7.13 -7.59 -12.68
C ALA A 96 -7.91 -8.82 -13.18
N THR A 97 -9.03 -8.62 -13.87
CA THR A 97 -9.89 -9.69 -14.41
C THR A 97 -9.61 -9.99 -15.87
N HIS A 98 -9.14 -9.00 -16.64
CA HIS A 98 -8.86 -9.10 -18.07
C HIS A 98 -7.36 -8.90 -18.36
N ASN A 99 -6.50 -9.70 -17.71
CA ASN A 99 -5.03 -9.56 -17.79
C ASN A 99 -4.35 -10.30 -18.96
N GLY A 100 -5.10 -11.16 -19.67
CA GLY A 100 -4.60 -12.04 -20.70
C GLY A 100 -4.36 -11.35 -22.06
N VAL A 101 -3.49 -11.96 -22.86
CA VAL A 101 -3.09 -11.42 -24.18
C VAL A 101 -4.24 -11.47 -25.17
N GLU A 102 -5.06 -12.52 -25.15
CA GLU A 102 -6.15 -12.70 -26.11
C GLU A 102 -7.24 -11.64 -25.92
N GLN A 103 -7.63 -11.32 -24.68
CA GLN A 103 -8.61 -10.26 -24.41
C GLN A 103 -8.12 -8.90 -24.92
N VAL A 104 -6.82 -8.62 -24.77
CA VAL A 104 -6.23 -7.37 -25.24
C VAL A 104 -6.04 -7.35 -26.76
N ARG A 105 -5.87 -8.51 -27.41
CA ARG A 105 -5.90 -8.62 -28.88
C ARG A 105 -7.30 -8.38 -29.43
N GLU A 106 -8.32 -8.94 -28.80
CA GLU A 106 -9.72 -8.66 -29.15
C GLU A 106 -10.01 -7.16 -29.02
N LEU A 107 -9.57 -6.53 -27.92
CA LEU A 107 -9.65 -5.09 -27.74
C LEU A 107 -8.97 -4.36 -28.90
N ARG A 108 -7.69 -4.67 -29.19
CA ARG A 108 -6.92 -4.07 -30.29
C ARG A 108 -7.65 -4.17 -31.63
N ASP A 109 -8.28 -5.31 -31.92
CA ASP A 109 -9.00 -5.50 -33.17
C ASP A 109 -10.25 -4.62 -33.23
N THR A 110 -10.91 -4.39 -32.07
CA THR A 110 -12.04 -3.45 -31.99
C THR A 110 -11.67 -1.97 -32.13
N VAL A 111 -10.40 -1.61 -31.93
CA VAL A 111 -9.91 -0.21 -31.93
C VAL A 111 -10.03 0.43 -33.33
N ASN A 112 -9.89 -0.37 -34.38
CA ASN A 112 -9.93 0.11 -35.75
C ASN A 112 -11.33 0.49 -36.24
N TYR A 113 -12.38 0.06 -35.54
CA TYR A 113 -13.76 0.41 -35.89
C TYR A 113 -14.13 1.80 -35.36
N ALA A 114 -14.93 2.53 -36.14
CA ALA A 114 -15.47 3.82 -35.74
C ALA A 114 -16.40 3.69 -34.51
N PRO A 115 -16.60 4.77 -33.74
CA PRO A 115 -17.57 4.79 -32.65
C PRO A 115 -19.00 4.58 -33.17
N ALA A 116 -19.88 4.03 -32.34
CA ALA A 116 -21.26 3.71 -32.69
C ALA A 116 -22.18 4.92 -32.67
N SER A 117 -22.14 5.73 -31.62
CA SER A 117 -23.00 6.91 -31.43
C SER A 117 -22.26 8.15 -30.93
N ALA A 118 -21.09 7.98 -30.33
CA ALA A 118 -20.29 9.06 -29.77
C ALA A 118 -19.21 9.58 -30.73
N ARG A 119 -18.53 10.67 -30.35
CA ARG A 119 -17.42 11.24 -31.13
C ARG A 119 -16.12 10.44 -30.97
N PHE A 120 -15.85 9.93 -29.78
CA PHE A 120 -14.66 9.16 -29.46
C PHE A 120 -15.01 7.78 -28.90
N LYS A 121 -14.19 6.80 -29.26
CA LYS A 121 -14.17 5.48 -28.64
C LYS A 121 -13.12 5.48 -27.52
N VAL A 122 -13.59 5.43 -26.28
CA VAL A 122 -12.77 5.54 -25.07
C VAL A 122 -12.57 4.15 -24.47
N TYR A 123 -11.31 3.75 -24.29
CA TYR A 123 -10.93 2.54 -23.57
C TYR A 123 -10.38 2.94 -22.20
N TYR A 124 -11.14 2.66 -21.14
CA TYR A 124 -10.71 2.84 -19.77
C TYR A 124 -10.22 1.51 -19.22
N ILE A 125 -8.92 1.41 -18.90
CA ILE A 125 -8.34 0.20 -18.31
C ILE A 125 -7.90 0.52 -16.88
N ASP A 126 -8.64 -0.03 -15.91
CA ASP A 126 -8.32 0.08 -14.49
C ASP A 126 -7.26 -0.93 -14.07
N GLU A 127 -6.52 -0.60 -13.01
CA GLU A 127 -5.37 -1.36 -12.49
C GLU A 127 -4.49 -1.95 -13.60
N VAL A 128 -4.10 -1.11 -14.57
CA VAL A 128 -3.40 -1.53 -15.79
C VAL A 128 -2.09 -2.27 -15.48
N HIS A 129 -1.47 -2.03 -14.32
CA HIS A 129 -0.28 -2.75 -13.86
C HIS A 129 -0.50 -4.27 -13.67
N MET A 130 -1.76 -4.72 -13.61
CA MET A 130 -2.12 -6.13 -13.50
C MET A 130 -2.14 -6.85 -14.87
N LEU A 131 -2.02 -6.13 -15.98
CA LEU A 131 -1.90 -6.74 -17.30
C LEU A 131 -0.60 -7.52 -17.45
N SER A 132 -0.66 -8.65 -18.17
CA SER A 132 0.54 -9.39 -18.51
C SER A 132 1.45 -8.60 -19.47
N ASN A 133 2.78 -8.83 -19.40
CA ASN A 133 3.73 -8.18 -20.31
C ASN A 133 3.39 -8.38 -21.80
N ALA A 134 2.87 -9.56 -22.15
CA ALA A 134 2.47 -9.86 -23.52
C ALA A 134 1.20 -9.09 -23.93
N ALA A 135 0.26 -8.84 -23.00
CA ALA A 135 -0.89 -7.99 -23.24
C ALA A 135 -0.46 -6.52 -23.43
N PHE A 136 0.48 -6.04 -22.62
CA PHE A 136 1.06 -4.70 -22.80
C PHE A 136 1.71 -4.52 -24.18
N ASN A 137 2.52 -5.48 -24.62
CA ASN A 137 3.17 -5.43 -25.92
C ASN A 137 2.17 -5.44 -27.08
N ALA A 138 1.01 -6.09 -26.90
CA ALA A 138 -0.05 -6.10 -27.91
C ALA A 138 -0.69 -4.71 -28.13
N LEU A 139 -0.66 -3.83 -27.12
CA LEU A 139 -1.17 -2.45 -27.21
C LEU A 139 -0.15 -1.45 -27.75
N LEU A 140 1.16 -1.74 -27.70
CA LEU A 140 2.20 -0.78 -28.03
C LEU A 140 2.06 -0.22 -29.45
N LYS A 141 1.80 -1.07 -30.44
CA LYS A 141 1.62 -0.63 -31.84
C LYS A 141 0.43 0.33 -31.97
N THR A 142 -0.65 0.06 -31.25
CA THR A 142 -1.86 0.90 -31.26
C THR A 142 -1.65 2.21 -30.49
N LEU A 143 -0.78 2.24 -29.48
CA LEU A 143 -0.38 3.47 -28.79
C LEU A 143 0.60 4.31 -29.60
N GLU A 144 1.40 3.69 -30.48
CA GLU A 144 2.31 4.39 -31.40
C GLU A 144 1.56 5.04 -32.57
N GLU A 145 0.60 4.32 -33.13
CA GLU A 145 -0.19 4.75 -34.29
C GLU A 145 -1.70 4.68 -33.98
N PRO A 146 -2.21 5.49 -33.03
CA PRO A 146 -3.61 5.43 -32.62
C PRO A 146 -4.52 6.04 -33.69
N PRO A 147 -5.68 5.42 -33.97
CA PRO A 147 -6.72 6.07 -34.77
C PRO A 147 -7.20 7.36 -34.10
N PRO A 148 -7.55 8.41 -34.88
CA PRO A 148 -7.87 9.73 -34.32
C PRO A 148 -9.12 9.75 -33.44
N HIS A 149 -10.06 8.81 -33.65
CA HIS A 149 -11.28 8.66 -32.87
C HIS A 149 -11.09 7.87 -31.57
N VAL A 150 -9.89 7.36 -31.29
CA VAL A 150 -9.63 6.48 -30.14
C VAL A 150 -8.93 7.25 -29.03
N LYS A 151 -9.38 7.04 -27.79
CA LYS A 151 -8.75 7.59 -26.59
C LYS A 151 -8.54 6.48 -25.56
N PHE A 152 -7.31 6.34 -25.08
CA PHE A 152 -6.98 5.43 -23.98
C PHE A 152 -6.90 6.20 -22.67
N ILE A 153 -7.51 5.65 -21.63
CA ILE A 153 -7.38 6.12 -20.26
C ILE A 153 -6.95 4.93 -19.40
N PHE A 154 -5.71 4.95 -18.94
CA PHE A 154 -5.16 3.95 -18.05
C PHE A 154 -5.24 4.46 -16.61
N ALA A 155 -5.54 3.58 -15.66
CA ALA A 155 -5.44 3.88 -14.23
C ALA A 155 -4.55 2.85 -13.52
N THR A 156 -3.73 3.31 -12.57
CA THR A 156 -2.90 2.42 -11.74
C THR A 156 -2.67 2.98 -10.36
N THR A 157 -2.62 2.10 -9.37
CA THR A 157 -2.09 2.38 -8.03
C THR A 157 -0.58 2.20 -7.93
N GLU A 158 0.04 1.45 -8.86
CA GLU A 158 1.46 1.10 -8.85
C GLU A 158 2.17 1.57 -10.13
N PRO A 159 2.60 2.85 -10.22
CA PRO A 159 3.23 3.38 -11.43
C PRO A 159 4.55 2.69 -11.77
N ASN A 160 5.27 2.20 -10.76
CA ASN A 160 6.58 1.55 -10.92
C ASN A 160 6.51 0.20 -11.65
N LYS A 161 5.33 -0.42 -11.70
CA LYS A 161 5.09 -1.67 -12.45
C LYS A 161 4.74 -1.43 -13.92
N ILE A 162 4.52 -0.18 -14.33
CA ILE A 162 4.20 0.16 -15.71
C ILE A 162 5.47 0.21 -16.54
N LEU A 163 5.44 -0.39 -17.74
CA LEU A 163 6.56 -0.38 -18.66
C LEU A 163 6.90 1.07 -19.08
N PRO A 164 8.19 1.46 -19.08
CA PRO A 164 8.62 2.79 -19.52
C PRO A 164 8.16 3.16 -20.94
N THR A 165 8.00 2.17 -21.81
CA THR A 165 7.51 2.33 -23.19
C THR A 165 6.07 2.85 -23.25
N ILE A 166 5.23 2.54 -22.26
CA ILE A 166 3.86 3.04 -22.17
C ILE A 166 3.86 4.42 -21.55
N LEU A 167 4.66 4.61 -20.49
CA LEU A 167 4.81 5.90 -19.82
C LEU A 167 5.21 7.00 -20.81
N SER A 168 6.11 6.70 -21.75
CA SER A 168 6.57 7.67 -22.75
C SER A 168 5.51 8.06 -23.80
N ARG A 169 4.43 7.28 -23.92
CA ARG A 169 3.34 7.48 -24.90
C ARG A 169 2.06 7.99 -24.24
N CYS A 170 2.02 8.11 -22.92
CA CYS A 170 0.85 8.58 -22.18
C CYS A 170 1.11 9.95 -21.56
N GLN A 171 0.09 10.80 -21.53
CA GLN A 171 0.10 11.96 -20.65
C GLN A 171 -0.21 11.50 -19.22
N ARG A 172 0.76 11.63 -18.31
CA ARG A 172 0.64 11.20 -16.91
C ARG A 172 -0.03 12.28 -16.05
N PHE A 173 -0.98 11.85 -15.22
CA PHE A 173 -1.65 12.65 -14.20
C PHE A 173 -1.56 11.94 -12.85
N ASP A 174 -0.90 12.57 -11.89
CA ASP A 174 -0.78 12.06 -10.53
C ASP A 174 -1.90 12.64 -9.65
N LEU A 175 -2.86 11.78 -9.28
CA LEU A 175 -3.91 12.08 -8.31
C LEU A 175 -3.36 11.87 -6.90
N ARG A 176 -3.46 12.92 -6.08
CA ARG A 176 -2.87 12.95 -4.74
C ARG A 176 -3.86 12.40 -3.70
N PRO A 177 -3.39 11.90 -2.55
CA PRO A 177 -4.26 11.68 -1.39
C PRO A 177 -5.06 12.94 -1.08
N ILE A 178 -6.35 12.78 -0.79
CA ILE A 178 -7.24 13.92 -0.48
C ILE A 178 -6.97 14.36 0.96
N PRO A 179 -6.82 15.67 1.25
CA PRO A 179 -6.60 16.15 2.61
C PRO A 179 -7.72 15.72 3.58
N THR A 180 -7.34 15.43 4.83
CA THR A 180 -8.24 14.97 5.89
C THR A 180 -9.38 15.96 6.14
N GLU A 181 -9.09 17.26 6.09
CA GLU A 181 -10.05 18.35 6.28
C GLU A 181 -11.12 18.33 5.19
N THR A 182 -10.70 18.14 3.93
CA THR A 182 -11.59 18.06 2.77
C THR A 182 -12.49 16.83 2.86
N ILE A 183 -11.94 15.67 3.27
CA ILE A 183 -12.73 14.45 3.48
C ILE A 183 -13.76 14.67 4.60
N SER A 184 -13.33 15.16 5.76
CA SER A 184 -14.19 15.42 6.91
C SER A 184 -15.32 16.40 6.59
N ALA A 185 -15.02 17.50 5.90
CA ALA A 185 -16.03 18.46 5.44
C ALA A 185 -17.06 17.81 4.50
N HIS A 186 -16.60 16.99 3.56
CA HIS A 186 -17.49 16.30 2.63
C HIS A 186 -18.34 15.21 3.30
N LEU A 187 -17.79 14.45 4.25
CA LEU A 187 -18.55 13.47 5.02
C LEU A 187 -19.67 14.14 5.83
N ARG A 188 -19.40 15.30 6.43
CA ARG A 188 -20.43 16.09 7.12
C ARG A 188 -21.52 16.58 6.16
N HIS A 189 -21.15 17.00 4.95
CA HIS A 189 -22.12 17.37 3.92
C HIS A 189 -23.04 16.18 3.54
N ILE A 190 -22.47 14.99 3.34
CA ILE A 190 -23.24 13.76 3.08
C ILE A 190 -24.16 13.43 4.27
N ALA A 191 -23.64 13.48 5.50
CA ALA A 191 -24.41 13.20 6.69
C ALA A 191 -25.64 14.13 6.82
N GLN A 192 -25.47 15.43 6.53
CA GLN A 192 -26.58 16.39 6.50
C GLN A 192 -27.63 16.03 5.44
N GLN A 193 -27.23 15.59 4.25
CA GLN A 193 -28.16 15.20 3.19
C GLN A 193 -28.92 13.92 3.51
N GLU A 194 -28.32 13.00 4.27
CA GLU A 194 -28.95 11.76 4.73
C GLU A 194 -29.69 11.91 6.07
N ASN A 195 -29.73 13.12 6.66
CA ASN A 195 -30.28 13.41 8.00
C ASN A 195 -29.62 12.59 9.13
N VAL A 196 -28.30 12.41 9.05
CA VAL A 196 -27.48 11.75 10.08
C VAL A 196 -26.71 12.81 10.87
N ALA A 197 -26.79 12.75 12.20
CA ALA A 197 -25.99 13.56 13.11
C ALA A 197 -24.58 12.97 13.24
N LEU A 198 -23.64 13.54 12.47
CA LEU A 198 -22.21 13.19 12.52
C LEU A 198 -21.43 14.26 13.30
N GLU A 199 -20.81 13.86 14.41
CA GLU A 199 -19.91 14.73 15.17
C GLU A 199 -18.65 15.09 14.38
N GLU A 200 -18.07 16.26 14.64
CA GLU A 200 -16.86 16.71 13.95
C GLU A 200 -15.65 15.80 14.23
N ALA A 201 -15.47 15.38 15.49
CA ALA A 201 -14.44 14.44 15.89
C ALA A 201 -14.61 13.08 15.18
N ALA A 202 -15.85 12.59 15.06
CA ALA A 202 -16.16 11.37 14.32
C ALA A 202 -15.83 11.49 12.82
N ALA A 203 -16.21 12.59 12.18
CA ALA A 203 -15.89 12.86 10.78
C ALA A 203 -14.38 12.91 10.53
N TRP A 204 -13.63 13.52 11.45
CA TRP A 204 -12.17 13.61 11.39
C TRP A 204 -11.51 12.26 11.61
N ALA A 205 -12.00 11.45 12.54
CA ALA A 205 -11.53 10.07 12.77
C ALA A 205 -11.74 9.18 11.53
N ILE A 206 -12.90 9.26 10.87
CA ILE A 206 -13.15 8.53 9.61
C ILE A 206 -12.21 9.02 8.51
N ALA A 207 -12.04 10.34 8.37
CA ALA A 207 -11.17 10.92 7.37
C ALA A 207 -9.71 10.48 7.52
N LYS A 208 -9.21 10.46 8.77
CA LYS A 208 -7.86 9.97 9.11
C LYS A 208 -7.72 8.48 8.82
N GLY A 209 -8.71 7.67 9.20
CA GLY A 209 -8.73 6.23 8.93
C GLY A 209 -8.82 5.86 7.45
N ALA A 210 -9.35 6.76 6.61
CA ALA A 210 -9.47 6.55 5.17
C ALA A 210 -8.20 6.87 4.37
N ASP A 211 -7.15 7.41 5.02
CA ASP A 211 -5.81 7.67 4.44
C ASP A 211 -5.86 8.34 3.04
N GLY A 212 -6.68 9.38 2.91
CA GLY A 212 -6.83 10.16 1.67
C GLY A 212 -7.74 9.55 0.59
N GLY A 213 -8.40 8.42 0.87
CA GLY A 213 -9.35 7.76 -0.03
C GLY A 213 -10.81 8.11 0.24
N MET A 214 -11.43 8.95 -0.60
CA MET A 214 -12.85 9.34 -0.44
C MET A 214 -13.81 8.14 -0.52
N ARG A 215 -13.52 7.17 -1.39
CA ARG A 215 -14.35 5.96 -1.52
C ARG A 215 -14.40 5.17 -0.22
N ASP A 216 -13.26 5.02 0.44
CA ASP A 216 -13.15 4.23 1.66
C ASP A 216 -13.79 5.02 2.82
N ALA A 217 -13.59 6.34 2.90
CA ALA A 217 -14.27 7.23 3.84
C ALA A 217 -15.81 7.17 3.75
N GLN A 218 -16.35 7.26 2.53
CA GLN A 218 -17.80 7.14 2.29
C GLN A 218 -18.33 5.74 2.65
N SER A 219 -17.54 4.70 2.41
CA SER A 219 -17.92 3.33 2.77
C SER A 219 -17.92 3.12 4.29
N MET A 220 -16.97 3.73 5.01
CA MET A 220 -16.94 3.74 6.48
C MET A 220 -18.17 4.46 7.04
N LEU A 221 -18.53 5.62 6.49
CA LEU A 221 -19.73 6.36 6.91
C LEU A 221 -21.01 5.53 6.67
N ASP A 222 -21.13 4.90 5.50
CA ASP A 222 -22.28 4.04 5.16
C ASP A 222 -22.44 2.88 6.16
N GLN A 223 -21.32 2.25 6.55
CA GLN A 223 -21.31 1.21 7.57
C GLN A 223 -21.72 1.73 8.94
N LEU A 224 -21.21 2.89 9.36
CA LEU A 224 -21.58 3.50 10.64
C LEU A 224 -23.07 3.84 10.71
N VAL A 225 -23.64 4.36 9.62
CA VAL A 225 -25.08 4.61 9.54
C VAL A 225 -25.88 3.30 9.68
N ALA A 226 -25.40 2.21 9.08
CA ALA A 226 -26.04 0.90 9.20
C ALA A 226 -25.97 0.31 10.62
N PHE A 227 -24.92 0.60 11.40
CA PHE A 227 -24.74 0.07 12.76
C PHE A 227 -25.32 0.97 13.86
N CYS A 228 -25.10 2.28 13.79
CA CYS A 228 -25.41 3.24 14.84
C CYS A 228 -26.74 3.99 14.59
N GLY A 229 -27.27 3.93 13.37
CA GLY A 229 -28.47 4.67 12.98
C GLY A 229 -28.20 6.15 12.73
N GLU A 230 -28.92 7.02 13.44
CA GLU A 230 -28.99 8.45 13.14
C GLU A 230 -27.90 9.30 13.80
N SER A 231 -27.21 8.80 14.83
CA SER A 231 -26.19 9.56 15.56
C SER A 231 -24.85 8.82 15.60
N ILE A 232 -23.81 9.45 15.06
CA ILE A 232 -22.46 8.90 14.97
C ILE A 232 -21.51 9.77 15.79
N THR A 233 -21.00 9.18 16.87
CA THR A 233 -19.99 9.78 17.76
C THR A 233 -18.60 9.26 17.46
N GLU A 234 -17.56 9.91 17.98
CA GLU A 234 -16.18 9.44 17.79
C GLU A 234 -15.97 8.02 18.35
N GLN A 235 -16.56 7.72 19.51
CA GLN A 235 -16.47 6.41 20.16
C GLN A 235 -17.01 5.29 19.24
N ASN A 236 -18.11 5.54 18.54
CA ASN A 236 -18.69 4.58 17.60
C ASN A 236 -17.71 4.24 16.47
N VAL A 237 -16.97 5.23 15.96
CA VAL A 237 -15.94 5.03 14.93
C VAL A 237 -14.82 4.16 15.47
N GLN A 238 -14.33 4.45 16.67
CA GLN A 238 -13.27 3.70 17.32
C GLN A 238 -13.66 2.24 17.60
N ASP A 239 -14.89 2.01 18.06
CA ASP A 239 -15.38 0.67 18.40
C ASP A 239 -15.62 -0.20 17.16
N ILE A 240 -16.13 0.39 16.06
CA ILE A 240 -16.46 -0.35 14.84
C ILE A 240 -15.23 -0.63 13.97
N PHE A 241 -14.35 0.37 13.81
CA PHE A 241 -13.15 0.23 12.97
C PHE A 241 -11.89 -0.15 13.74
N GLY A 242 -11.97 -0.27 15.07
CA GLY A 242 -10.83 -0.60 15.92
C GLY A 242 -9.77 0.51 15.93
N PHE A 243 -10.14 1.76 15.66
CA PHE A 243 -9.22 2.89 15.70
C PHE A 243 -8.84 3.24 17.15
N THR A 244 -7.61 3.73 17.31
CA THR A 244 -7.13 4.16 18.63
C THR A 244 -7.52 5.61 18.87
N SER A 245 -7.86 5.95 20.12
CA SER A 245 -8.08 7.35 20.46
C SER A 245 -6.76 8.11 20.42
N SER A 246 -6.80 9.39 20.04
CA SER A 246 -5.61 10.25 20.06
C SER A 246 -4.98 10.33 21.46
N GLU A 247 -5.79 10.28 22.51
CA GLU A 247 -5.34 10.21 23.92
C GLU A 247 -4.52 8.95 24.22
N THR A 248 -4.91 7.79 23.68
CA THR A 248 -4.17 6.54 23.91
C THR A 248 -2.81 6.59 23.19
N VAL A 249 -2.76 7.17 21.99
CA VAL A 249 -1.51 7.35 21.24
C VAL A 249 -0.59 8.34 21.96
N ALA A 250 -1.15 9.45 22.44
CA ALA A 250 -0.43 10.44 23.25
C ALA A 250 0.10 9.82 24.56
N GLY A 251 -0.72 9.07 25.29
CA GLY A 251 -0.31 8.37 26.51
C GLY A 251 0.80 7.35 26.26
N LEU A 252 0.75 6.62 25.14
CA LEU A 252 1.82 5.69 24.75
C LEU A 252 3.12 6.42 24.38
N ALA A 253 3.03 7.57 23.71
CA ALA A 253 4.20 8.41 23.46
C ALA A 253 4.79 8.94 24.77
N ALA A 254 3.95 9.46 25.67
CA ALA A 254 4.36 9.95 26.99
C ALA A 254 5.02 8.85 27.83
N SER A 255 4.49 7.63 27.84
CA SER A 255 5.07 6.51 28.59
C SER A 255 6.44 6.08 28.03
N ILE A 256 6.66 6.17 26.72
CA ILE A 256 7.99 5.98 26.11
C ILE A 256 8.97 7.05 26.61
N PHE A 257 8.58 8.33 26.59
CA PHE A 257 9.44 9.43 27.03
C PHE A 257 9.75 9.39 28.53
N ARG A 258 8.78 9.01 29.36
CA ARG A 258 8.94 8.79 30.80
C ARG A 258 9.66 7.48 31.14
N ARG A 259 9.95 6.64 30.13
CA ARG A 259 10.61 5.32 30.27
C ARG A 259 9.80 4.34 31.12
N ASN A 260 8.49 4.52 31.17
CA ASN A 260 7.59 3.66 31.90
C ASN A 260 7.14 2.48 31.03
N THR A 261 8.02 1.48 30.89
CA THR A 261 7.73 0.29 30.07
C THR A 261 6.52 -0.50 30.56
N SER A 262 6.27 -0.50 31.87
CA SER A 262 5.11 -1.17 32.47
C SER A 262 3.78 -0.55 32.02
N GLU A 263 3.72 0.77 31.97
CA GLU A 263 2.55 1.51 31.49
C GLU A 263 2.37 1.32 29.98
N SER A 264 3.45 1.43 29.19
CA SER A 264 3.38 1.17 27.75
C SER A 264 2.85 -0.23 27.43
N PHE A 265 3.26 -1.24 28.20
CA PHE A 265 2.79 -2.62 28.03
C PHE A 265 1.32 -2.78 28.42
N SER A 266 0.92 -2.14 29.52
CA SER A 266 -0.48 -2.17 29.98
C SER A 266 -1.42 -1.55 28.95
N LEU A 267 -1.01 -0.44 28.32
CA LEU A 267 -1.76 0.20 27.24
C LEU A 267 -1.86 -0.69 26.00
N VAL A 268 -0.75 -1.24 25.51
CA VAL A 268 -0.77 -2.15 24.35
C VAL A 268 -1.63 -3.38 24.61
N HIS A 269 -1.52 -3.97 25.81
CA HIS A 269 -2.31 -5.13 26.18
C HIS A 269 -3.81 -4.79 26.29
N ALA A 270 -4.16 -3.60 26.80
CA ALA A 270 -5.54 -3.13 26.85
C ALA A 270 -6.13 -2.95 25.43
N GLU A 271 -5.39 -2.32 24.51
CA GLU A 271 -5.84 -2.12 23.14
C GLU A 271 -5.92 -3.43 22.34
N ALA A 272 -4.97 -4.36 22.58
CA ALA A 272 -5.04 -5.71 22.00
C ALA A 272 -6.28 -6.48 22.47
N ASN A 273 -6.63 -6.39 23.75
CA ASN A 273 -7.83 -7.04 24.31
C ASN A 273 -9.15 -6.43 23.80
N LYS A 274 -9.13 -5.14 23.45
CA LYS A 274 -10.25 -4.48 22.76
C LYS A 274 -10.36 -4.88 21.29
N GLY A 275 -9.43 -5.67 20.76
CA GLY A 275 -9.42 -6.15 19.38
C GLY A 275 -8.90 -5.12 18.36
N LYS A 276 -8.19 -4.08 18.81
CA LYS A 276 -7.65 -3.05 17.92
C LYS A 276 -6.46 -3.56 17.11
N ASP A 277 -6.24 -2.98 15.94
CA ASP A 277 -5.10 -3.34 15.09
C ASP A 277 -3.80 -2.70 15.63
N LEU A 278 -2.93 -3.54 16.19
CA LEU A 278 -1.64 -3.10 16.72
C LEU A 278 -0.70 -2.55 15.63
N THR A 279 -0.84 -2.97 14.37
CA THR A 279 -0.08 -2.39 13.26
C THR A 279 -0.52 -0.95 13.00
N GLN A 280 -1.83 -0.69 13.06
CA GLN A 280 -2.38 0.66 12.94
C GLN A 280 -1.95 1.53 14.12
N LEU A 281 -2.00 1.02 15.35
CA LEU A 281 -1.55 1.74 16.55
C LEU A 281 -0.06 2.12 16.47
N LEU A 282 0.81 1.22 15.96
CA LEU A 282 2.23 1.53 15.75
C LEU A 282 2.41 2.64 14.68
N ALA A 283 1.64 2.59 13.59
CA ALA A 283 1.69 3.60 12.55
C ALA A 283 1.21 4.97 13.08
N GLU A 284 0.14 5.01 13.87
CA GLU A 284 -0.37 6.20 14.54
C GLU A 284 0.65 6.79 15.52
N LEU A 285 1.27 5.96 16.35
CA LEU A 285 2.35 6.38 17.25
C LEU A 285 3.55 6.96 16.48
N THR A 286 3.95 6.32 15.38
CA THR A 286 5.07 6.79 14.55
C THR A 286 4.73 8.13 13.88
N GLY A 287 3.51 8.27 13.37
CA GLY A 287 3.00 9.52 12.80
C GLY A 287 2.98 10.65 13.83
N PHE A 288 2.48 10.37 15.04
CA PHE A 288 2.44 11.31 16.14
C PHE A 288 3.84 11.80 16.57
N LEU A 289 4.79 10.88 16.72
CA LEU A 289 6.18 11.24 17.07
C LEU A 289 6.88 12.03 15.94
N ARG A 290 6.54 11.76 14.68
CA ARG A 290 7.00 12.56 13.54
C ARG A 290 6.41 13.97 13.58
N ALA A 291 5.11 14.11 13.85
CA ALA A 291 4.46 15.42 13.99
C ALA A 291 5.14 16.24 15.10
N LEU A 292 5.43 15.60 16.25
CA LEU A 292 6.18 16.20 17.34
C LEU A 292 7.58 16.69 16.93
N LEU A 293 8.32 15.88 16.16
CA LEU A 293 9.64 16.26 15.64
C LEU A 293 9.55 17.46 14.68
N VAL A 294 8.56 17.46 13.78
CA VAL A 294 8.35 18.55 12.81
C VAL A 294 8.02 19.84 13.54
N GLU A 295 7.14 19.79 14.56
CA GLU A 295 6.77 20.96 15.35
C GLU A 295 7.95 21.56 16.11
N ARG A 296 8.87 20.72 16.60
CA ARG A 296 10.09 21.19 17.27
C ARG A 296 11.08 21.87 16.33
N ILE A 297 11.26 21.31 15.14
CA ILE A 297 12.20 21.85 14.14
C ILE A 297 11.63 23.12 13.50
N SER A 298 10.33 23.14 13.24
CA SER A 298 9.62 24.25 12.62
C SER A 298 8.28 24.48 13.32
N PRO A 299 8.24 25.35 14.35
CA PRO A 299 7.00 25.68 15.06
C PRO A 299 5.90 26.15 14.09
N GLY A 300 4.71 25.57 14.20
CA GLY A 300 3.55 25.81 13.34
C GLY A 300 3.48 24.94 12.08
N ALA A 301 4.42 24.02 11.85
CA ALA A 301 4.44 23.16 10.66
C ALA A 301 3.72 21.82 10.84
N ALA A 302 3.51 21.34 12.08
CA ALA A 302 2.82 20.07 12.32
C ALA A 302 1.29 20.18 12.30
N GLY A 303 0.74 21.40 12.24
CA GLY A 303 -0.71 21.62 12.26
C GLY A 303 -1.36 21.20 13.60
N ALA A 304 -2.66 20.90 13.57
CA ALA A 304 -3.47 20.55 14.74
C ALA A 304 -3.39 19.05 15.15
N GLU A 305 -2.27 18.37 14.86
CA GLU A 305 -2.14 16.93 15.09
C GLU A 305 -1.74 16.55 16.53
N ILE A 306 -1.30 17.52 17.35
CA ILE A 306 -0.84 17.31 18.72
C ILE A 306 -1.85 17.93 19.69
N PRO A 307 -2.47 17.16 20.59
CA PRO A 307 -3.35 17.71 21.63
C PRO A 307 -2.59 18.72 22.51
N ASP A 308 -3.20 19.86 22.84
CA ASP A 308 -2.58 20.87 23.71
C ASP A 308 -2.17 20.27 25.07
N ASP A 309 -3.01 19.38 25.61
CA ASP A 309 -2.80 18.66 26.87
C ASP A 309 -1.56 17.75 26.85
N PHE A 310 -1.10 17.32 25.67
CA PHE A 310 0.08 16.47 25.55
C PHE A 310 1.37 17.20 25.94
N TRP A 311 1.45 18.50 25.68
CA TRP A 311 2.60 19.31 26.09
C TRP A 311 2.67 19.46 27.61
N GLU A 312 1.51 19.56 28.26
CA GLU A 312 1.43 19.54 29.72
C GLU A 312 1.86 18.17 30.28
N GLU A 313 1.42 17.09 29.63
CA GLU A 313 1.73 15.72 30.04
C GLU A 313 3.22 15.35 29.84
N LEU A 314 3.87 15.90 28.82
CA LEU A 314 5.32 15.79 28.61
C LEU A 314 6.15 16.48 29.70
N GLY A 315 5.58 17.50 30.36
CA GLY A 315 6.26 18.34 31.35
C GLY A 315 7.55 19.00 30.83
N GLU A 316 8.37 19.55 31.73
CA GLU A 316 9.66 20.17 31.36
C GLU A 316 10.67 19.17 30.77
N GLY A 317 10.58 17.89 31.17
CA GLY A 317 11.49 16.83 30.72
C GLY A 317 11.32 16.47 29.24
N GLY A 318 10.09 16.59 28.71
CA GLY A 318 9.82 16.42 27.30
C GLY A 318 10.57 17.43 26.43
N ASN A 319 10.54 18.72 26.79
CA ASN A 319 11.22 19.78 26.04
C ASN A 319 12.75 19.70 26.07
N GLN A 320 13.33 18.92 26.99
CA GLN A 320 14.77 18.68 27.05
C GLN A 320 15.24 17.46 26.23
N LEU A 321 14.31 16.69 25.66
CA LEU A 321 14.67 15.60 24.76
C LEU A 321 15.28 16.18 23.47
N GLY A 322 16.55 15.87 23.20
CA GLY A 322 17.20 16.29 21.95
C GLY A 322 16.58 15.61 20.73
N ASP A 323 16.51 16.34 19.61
CA ASP A 323 15.94 15.87 18.34
C ASP A 323 16.56 14.54 17.86
N ASP A 324 17.87 14.37 18.09
CA ASP A 324 18.61 13.13 17.85
C ASP A 324 17.91 11.92 18.50
N ARG A 325 17.45 12.06 19.76
CA ARG A 325 16.83 10.97 20.52
C ARG A 325 15.48 10.60 19.92
N LEU A 326 14.68 11.59 19.53
CA LEU A 326 13.41 11.38 18.87
C LEU A 326 13.57 10.67 17.52
N LEU A 327 14.59 11.05 16.74
CA LEU A 327 14.94 10.36 15.48
C LEU A 327 15.26 8.88 15.69
N ALA A 328 16.05 8.53 16.71
CA ALA A 328 16.34 7.11 16.93
C ALA A 328 15.13 6.33 17.42
N VAL A 329 14.23 6.95 18.21
CA VAL A 329 12.96 6.31 18.57
C VAL A 329 12.15 6.00 17.30
N LEU A 330 12.04 6.97 16.39
CA LEU A 330 11.37 6.78 15.09
C LEU A 330 12.01 5.64 14.28
N ASP A 331 13.34 5.55 14.22
CA ASP A 331 14.04 4.45 13.55
C ASP A 331 13.71 3.08 14.18
N ARG A 332 13.65 2.98 15.52
CA ARG A 332 13.27 1.73 16.21
C ARG A 332 11.83 1.32 15.90
N LEU A 333 10.92 2.28 15.81
CA LEU A 333 9.52 2.02 15.49
C LEU A 333 9.33 1.64 14.01
N ALA A 334 10.06 2.28 13.09
CA ALA A 334 10.06 1.91 11.68
C ALA A 334 10.59 0.47 11.45
N ASP A 335 11.66 0.09 12.16
CA ASP A 335 12.17 -1.28 12.18
C ASP A 335 11.13 -2.28 12.69
N ALA A 336 10.31 -1.87 13.66
CA ALA A 336 9.26 -2.70 14.22
C ALA A 336 8.09 -2.88 13.25
N ASP A 337 7.69 -1.83 12.52
CA ASP A 337 6.62 -1.90 11.52
C ASP A 337 6.95 -2.94 10.44
N ALA A 338 8.17 -2.88 9.90
CA ALA A 338 8.65 -3.82 8.89
C ALA A 338 8.63 -5.28 9.40
N ARG A 339 8.93 -5.50 10.68
CA ARG A 339 8.91 -6.85 11.30
C ARG A 339 7.49 -7.32 11.58
N MET A 340 6.64 -6.45 12.12
CA MET A 340 5.24 -6.77 12.46
C MET A 340 4.43 -7.19 11.23
N ARG A 341 4.70 -6.59 10.05
CA ARG A 341 4.05 -6.99 8.79
C ARG A 341 4.24 -8.45 8.42
N ARG A 342 5.33 -9.09 8.86
CA ARG A 342 5.67 -10.49 8.52
C ARG A 342 5.53 -11.45 9.69
N ALA A 343 5.21 -10.94 10.88
CA ALA A 343 5.26 -11.71 12.11
C ALA A 343 3.90 -12.34 12.45
N PRO A 344 3.88 -13.60 12.96
CA PRO A 344 2.66 -14.23 13.44
C PRO A 344 2.16 -13.63 14.76
N ASN A 345 3.06 -13.18 15.63
CA ASN A 345 2.72 -12.53 16.91
C ASN A 345 3.12 -11.05 16.88
N LYS A 346 2.21 -10.21 16.34
CA LYS A 346 2.41 -8.76 16.23
C LYS A 346 2.63 -8.08 17.59
N GLN A 347 1.93 -8.53 18.63
CA GLN A 347 2.00 -7.94 19.97
C GLN A 347 3.41 -8.04 20.56
N LEU A 348 4.04 -9.23 20.49
CA LEU A 348 5.40 -9.43 20.98
C LEU A 348 6.40 -8.48 20.30
N HIS A 349 6.27 -8.28 18.98
CA HIS A 349 7.16 -7.38 18.26
C HIS A 349 6.96 -5.93 18.64
N PHE A 350 5.72 -5.52 18.92
CA PHE A 350 5.42 -4.17 19.38
C PHE A 350 5.98 -3.93 20.79
N GLU A 351 5.78 -4.86 21.71
CA GLU A 351 6.33 -4.80 23.08
C GLU A 351 7.87 -4.69 23.06
N ILE A 352 8.54 -5.50 22.23
CA ILE A 352 10.01 -5.40 22.04
C ILE A 352 10.41 -4.03 21.47
N ALA A 353 9.63 -3.49 20.54
CA ALA A 353 9.90 -2.17 19.96
C ALA A 353 9.81 -1.06 21.01
N LEU A 354 8.80 -1.11 21.89
CA LEU A 354 8.63 -0.16 22.97
C LEU A 354 9.79 -0.21 23.97
N ILE A 355 10.28 -1.40 24.31
CA ILE A 355 11.49 -1.54 25.14
C ILE A 355 12.69 -0.89 24.45
N ARG A 356 12.92 -1.20 23.18
CA ARG A 356 14.06 -0.65 22.41
C ARG A 356 13.98 0.86 22.23
N ALA A 357 12.77 1.39 22.06
CA ALA A 357 12.51 2.83 21.98
C ALA A 357 12.79 3.51 23.32
N ALA A 358 12.36 2.94 24.45
CA ALA A 358 12.69 3.50 25.76
C ALA A 358 14.22 3.46 26.04
N GLN A 359 14.89 2.38 25.63
CA GLN A 359 16.35 2.23 25.81
C GLN A 359 17.17 3.18 24.92
N SER A 360 16.71 3.50 23.71
CA SER A 360 17.43 4.42 22.81
C SER A 360 17.46 5.87 23.31
N LEU A 361 16.62 6.20 24.29
CA LEU A 361 16.63 7.48 25.00
C LEU A 361 17.79 7.59 26.02
N ASP A 362 18.39 6.49 26.43
CA ASP A 362 19.52 6.40 27.38
C ASP A 362 20.88 6.17 26.70
N GLU A 363 20.91 5.92 25.40
CA GLU A 363 22.17 5.76 24.66
C GLU A 363 22.96 7.07 24.71
N VAL A 364 24.13 7.04 25.36
CA VAL A 364 25.07 8.18 25.42
C VAL A 364 25.48 8.55 24.00
N ARG A 365 25.14 9.75 23.56
CA ARG A 365 25.45 10.20 22.20
C ARG A 365 26.69 11.07 22.14
N ILE A 366 27.25 11.13 20.94
CA ILE A 366 28.34 12.05 20.62
C ILE A 366 27.93 13.49 20.93
N SER A 367 26.66 13.88 20.69
CA SER A 367 26.14 15.19 21.05
C SER A 367 26.13 15.44 22.57
N ASP A 368 25.88 14.42 23.39
CA ASP A 368 25.95 14.53 24.85
C ASP A 368 27.41 14.65 25.33
N VAL A 369 28.33 13.91 24.70
CA VAL A 369 29.78 14.00 24.97
C VAL A 369 30.35 15.35 24.55
N VAL A 370 29.97 15.87 23.38
CA VAL A 370 30.39 17.20 22.91
C VAL A 370 29.87 18.29 23.83
N LYS A 371 28.60 18.24 24.26
CA LYS A 371 28.04 19.20 25.24
C LYS A 371 28.73 19.11 26.61
N ALA A 372 29.12 17.91 27.06
CA ALA A 372 29.86 17.73 28.30
C ALA A 372 31.29 18.29 28.22
N LEU A 373 31.97 18.07 27.07
CA LEU A 373 33.30 18.59 26.79
C LEU A 373 33.31 20.12 26.64
N GLU A 374 32.32 20.71 25.98
CA GLU A 374 32.16 22.17 25.85
C GLU A 374 31.87 22.86 27.19
N LYS A 375 31.18 22.17 28.12
CA LYS A 375 30.90 22.67 29.47
C LYS A 375 32.02 22.41 30.48
N GLY A 376 33.14 21.82 30.06
CA GLY A 376 34.31 21.59 30.93
C GLY A 376 34.07 20.63 32.10
N ALA A 377 33.04 19.80 32.04
CA ALA A 377 32.76 18.78 33.04
C ALA A 377 33.10 17.39 32.47
N PRO A 378 33.87 16.55 33.18
CA PRO A 378 34.05 15.17 32.75
C PRO A 378 32.69 14.46 32.75
N PRO A 379 32.44 13.52 31.81
CA PRO A 379 31.23 12.72 31.85
C PRO A 379 31.30 11.84 33.11
N SER A 380 30.61 12.26 34.16
CA SER A 380 30.31 11.37 35.29
C SER A 380 29.39 10.28 34.75
N ALA A 381 29.96 9.10 34.51
CA ALA A 381 29.20 7.87 34.54
C ALA A 381 28.56 7.81 35.93
N GLU A 382 27.27 8.16 36.03
CA GLU A 382 26.51 7.82 37.21
C GLU A 382 26.52 6.29 37.33
N GLU A 383 27.30 5.80 38.28
CA GLU A 383 27.25 4.44 38.76
C GLU A 383 25.79 4.09 39.08
N HIS A 384 25.14 3.40 38.16
CA HIS A 384 23.93 2.64 38.44
C HIS A 384 24.34 1.43 39.29
N SER A 385 24.73 1.68 40.54
CA SER A 385 24.76 0.69 41.60
C SER A 385 23.31 0.41 41.99
N GLY A 386 22.70 -0.51 41.25
CA GLY A 386 21.45 -1.13 41.64
C GLY A 386 21.63 -1.83 42.99
N LYS A 387 21.19 -1.19 44.07
CA LYS A 387 20.91 -1.88 45.34
C LYS A 387 19.74 -2.83 45.13
N ARG A 388 20.03 -4.01 44.60
CA ARG A 388 19.14 -5.17 44.70
C ARG A 388 19.46 -5.84 46.03
N ALA A 389 18.69 -5.51 47.06
CA ALA A 389 18.68 -6.27 48.30
C ALA A 389 18.14 -7.68 48.00
N LEU A 390 19.03 -8.67 47.95
CA LEU A 390 18.65 -10.07 48.14
C LEU A 390 18.78 -10.38 49.64
N PRO A 391 17.82 -11.09 50.25
CA PRO A 391 17.97 -11.59 51.62
C PRO A 391 19.06 -12.67 51.66
N GLU A 392 20.07 -12.46 52.48
CA GLU A 392 20.96 -13.52 52.98
C GLU A 392 20.20 -14.34 54.02
N ASP A 393 19.81 -15.56 53.66
CA ASP A 393 20.05 -16.70 54.53
C ASP A 393 19.95 -17.98 53.69
N LEU A 394 21.03 -18.74 53.63
CA LEU A 394 21.08 -20.19 53.38
C LEU A 394 22.56 -20.61 53.25
N ALA A 395 23.17 -20.82 54.42
CA ALA A 395 24.40 -21.58 54.55
C ALA A 395 24.15 -23.08 54.29
N ALA A 396 25.12 -23.74 53.66
CA ALA A 396 25.30 -25.19 53.63
C ALA A 396 26.77 -25.49 54.03
N PRO A 397 27.23 -26.74 54.27
CA PRO A 397 26.52 -28.03 54.46
C PRO A 397 27.00 -28.82 55.71
N GLY A 398 26.29 -29.89 56.10
CA GLY A 398 26.72 -30.83 57.15
C GLY A 398 26.11 -32.23 57.00
N LYS A 399 26.96 -33.26 57.17
CA LYS A 399 26.80 -34.69 56.83
C LYS A 399 25.68 -35.45 57.58
N GLY A 400 25.16 -36.53 56.94
CA GLY A 400 24.36 -37.60 57.58
C GLY A 400 25.18 -38.49 58.54
N PRO A 401 24.62 -39.58 59.14
CA PRO A 401 23.76 -40.59 58.47
C PRO A 401 22.60 -41.22 59.30
N GLY A 402 21.64 -41.85 58.60
CA GLY A 402 21.15 -43.22 58.89
C GLY A 402 19.88 -43.47 59.75
N THR A 403 18.89 -44.12 59.10
CA THR A 403 18.02 -45.24 59.57
C THR A 403 16.50 -44.97 59.77
N GLN A 404 15.68 -45.49 58.82
CA GLN A 404 14.37 -46.23 58.85
C GLN A 404 13.31 -45.88 59.93
N GLU A 405 11.97 -45.86 59.76
CA GLU A 405 10.96 -46.31 58.77
C GLU A 405 9.58 -45.63 59.13
N PRO A 406 8.41 -45.95 58.51
CA PRO A 406 7.60 -45.04 57.70
C PRO A 406 6.36 -44.39 58.40
N LEU A 407 5.85 -43.29 57.83
CA LEU A 407 4.59 -42.65 58.20
C LEU A 407 3.59 -42.64 57.03
N ASN A 408 2.35 -43.00 57.38
CA ASN A 408 1.12 -43.02 56.59
C ASN A 408 0.87 -41.81 55.68
N GLU A 409 0.41 -42.08 54.46
CA GLU A 409 -0.37 -41.16 53.62
C GLU A 409 -1.88 -41.28 53.93
N PRO A 410 -2.64 -40.17 54.01
CA PRO A 410 -4.08 -40.17 53.82
C PRO A 410 -4.51 -39.67 52.42
N ASP A 411 -5.39 -40.48 51.82
CA ASP A 411 -6.39 -40.29 50.75
C ASP A 411 -6.40 -39.06 49.83
N LYS A 412 -6.35 -39.35 48.52
CA LYS A 412 -6.87 -38.52 47.42
C LYS A 412 -8.30 -38.94 47.03
N PRO A 413 -9.19 -38.00 46.63
CA PRO A 413 -10.56 -38.31 46.21
C PRO A 413 -10.63 -38.99 44.82
N PRO A 414 -11.70 -39.75 44.51
CA PRO A 414 -11.78 -40.61 43.34
C PRO A 414 -12.09 -39.84 42.04
N ARG A 415 -11.45 -40.30 40.96
CA ARG A 415 -11.63 -39.83 39.58
C ARG A 415 -12.86 -40.53 38.95
N PRO A 416 -13.71 -39.83 38.18
CA PRO A 416 -14.87 -40.44 37.54
C PRO A 416 -14.47 -41.39 36.40
N THR A 417 -15.16 -42.52 36.32
CA THR A 417 -15.02 -43.56 35.29
C THR A 417 -15.60 -43.09 33.95
N PRO A 418 -14.94 -43.39 32.80
CA PRO A 418 -15.55 -43.19 31.49
C PRO A 418 -16.56 -44.31 31.19
N ARG A 419 -17.80 -43.92 30.91
CA ARG A 419 -18.84 -44.78 30.32
C ARG A 419 -18.37 -45.28 28.94
N ALA A 420 -18.48 -46.59 28.74
CA ALA A 420 -18.27 -47.24 27.44
C ALA A 420 -19.25 -46.69 26.38
N ARG A 421 -18.71 -46.06 25.33
CA ARG A 421 -19.44 -45.82 24.07
C ARG A 421 -19.30 -47.05 23.19
N LYS A 422 -20.43 -47.56 22.67
CA LYS A 422 -20.45 -48.59 21.63
C LYS A 422 -19.64 -48.09 20.43
N LYS A 423 -18.65 -48.88 19.99
CA LYS A 423 -17.98 -48.67 18.70
C LYS A 423 -18.98 -49.04 17.60
N THR A 424 -19.44 -48.06 16.84
CA THR A 424 -20.00 -48.27 15.51
C THR A 424 -18.83 -48.46 14.54
N ASP A 425 -18.87 -49.54 13.77
CA ASP A 425 -17.92 -49.86 12.71
C ASP A 425 -17.95 -48.80 11.60
N VAL A 426 -16.97 -47.89 11.61
CA VAL A 426 -16.77 -46.89 10.55
C VAL A 426 -15.79 -47.40 9.48
N GLU A 427 -14.96 -48.41 9.80
CA GLU A 427 -13.99 -48.99 8.84
C GLU A 427 -14.64 -49.92 7.80
N GLY A 428 -15.75 -50.58 8.13
CA GLY A 428 -16.48 -51.43 7.17
C GLY A 428 -17.31 -50.65 6.14
N GLN A 429 -17.77 -49.45 6.48
CA GLN A 429 -18.57 -48.62 5.56
C GLN A 429 -17.70 -47.86 4.55
N LEU A 430 -16.46 -47.50 4.92
CA LEU A 430 -15.53 -46.81 4.00
C LEU A 430 -14.99 -47.74 2.90
N ALA A 431 -14.82 -49.04 3.19
CA ALA A 431 -14.40 -50.03 2.20
C ALA A 431 -15.49 -50.30 1.13
N SER A 432 -16.77 -50.29 1.51
CA SER A 432 -17.89 -50.54 0.57
C SER A 432 -18.22 -49.37 -0.37
N LEU A 433 -17.74 -48.15 -0.05
CA LEU A 433 -17.91 -46.96 -0.88
C LEU A 433 -16.79 -46.78 -1.92
N ILE A 434 -15.65 -47.45 -1.73
CA ILE A 434 -14.54 -47.44 -2.71
C ILE A 434 -14.79 -48.47 -3.83
N GLU A 435 -15.60 -49.50 -3.59
CA GLU A 435 -15.88 -50.57 -4.56
C GLU A 435 -17.00 -50.24 -5.57
N LYS A 436 -17.62 -49.05 -5.49
CA LYS A 436 -18.74 -48.62 -6.36
C LYS A 436 -18.52 -47.30 -7.13
N ALA A 437 -17.30 -46.80 -7.21
CA ALA A 437 -16.98 -45.68 -8.10
C ALA A 437 -16.76 -46.19 -9.54
N PRO A 438 -17.36 -45.56 -10.57
CA PRO A 438 -17.00 -45.85 -11.96
C PRO A 438 -15.57 -45.35 -12.23
N ASP A 439 -14.76 -46.21 -12.84
CA ASP A 439 -13.38 -45.91 -13.27
C ASP A 439 -13.39 -44.77 -14.31
N SER A 440 -13.05 -43.55 -13.88
CA SER A 440 -12.67 -42.45 -14.77
C SER A 440 -11.24 -42.03 -14.45
N ARG A 441 -10.27 -42.78 -14.98
CA ARG A 441 -8.88 -42.33 -15.07
C ARG A 441 -8.74 -41.35 -16.23
N PRO A 442 -8.09 -40.19 -16.06
CA PRO A 442 -7.57 -39.44 -17.21
C PRO A 442 -6.53 -40.30 -17.92
N GLU A 443 -6.72 -40.50 -19.21
CA GLU A 443 -5.77 -41.15 -20.11
C GLU A 443 -4.46 -40.34 -20.15
N ALA A 444 -3.32 -40.98 -19.94
CA ALA A 444 -2.02 -40.35 -20.07
C ALA A 444 -1.79 -39.93 -21.54
N PRO A 445 -1.13 -38.79 -21.80
CA PRO A 445 -0.82 -38.40 -23.17
C PRO A 445 0.12 -39.42 -23.81
N PRO A 446 -0.07 -39.75 -25.11
CA PRO A 446 0.78 -40.70 -25.79
C PRO A 446 2.23 -40.17 -25.90
N PRO A 447 3.25 -41.07 -25.92
CA PRO A 447 4.63 -40.67 -26.12
C PRO A 447 4.82 -40.11 -27.54
N PRO A 448 5.80 -39.20 -27.75
CA PRO A 448 6.04 -38.64 -29.07
C PRO A 448 6.55 -39.73 -30.02
N GLU A 449 5.87 -39.89 -31.16
CA GLU A 449 6.36 -40.72 -32.26
C GLU A 449 7.60 -40.09 -32.92
N PRO A 450 8.56 -40.91 -33.38
CA PRO A 450 9.76 -40.42 -34.03
C PRO A 450 9.42 -39.78 -35.38
N ALA A 451 9.90 -38.54 -35.58
CA ALA A 451 9.79 -37.84 -36.85
C ALA A 451 10.50 -38.63 -37.97
N SER A 452 9.69 -39.27 -38.82
CA SER A 452 10.14 -39.82 -40.09
C SER A 452 10.48 -38.70 -41.06
N SER A 453 11.74 -38.69 -41.48
CA SER A 453 12.27 -37.97 -42.62
C SER A 453 11.54 -38.34 -43.92
N SER A 454 11.01 -37.34 -44.64
CA SER A 454 10.92 -37.29 -46.10
C SER A 454 10.64 -35.85 -46.55
N PRO A 455 11.41 -35.28 -47.50
CA PRO A 455 11.28 -33.89 -47.95
C PRO A 455 10.20 -33.75 -49.03
N PRO A 456 9.55 -32.57 -49.17
CA PRO A 456 8.79 -32.27 -50.37
C PRO A 456 9.72 -31.73 -51.46
N GLU A 457 9.70 -32.40 -52.61
CA GLU A 457 10.04 -31.81 -53.91
C GLU A 457 9.09 -30.65 -54.20
N ILE A 458 9.62 -29.47 -54.51
CA ILE A 458 8.96 -28.51 -55.38
C ILE A 458 9.96 -28.08 -56.45
N ALA A 459 9.47 -28.19 -57.68
CA ALA A 459 10.14 -28.04 -58.94
C ALA A 459 10.66 -26.62 -59.22
N ASP A 460 11.69 -26.59 -60.06
CA ASP A 460 12.20 -25.46 -60.81
C ASP A 460 11.10 -24.59 -61.45
N SER A 461 11.23 -23.28 -61.30
CA SER A 461 10.98 -22.36 -62.41
C SER A 461 12.00 -21.23 -62.39
N THR A 462 12.72 -21.16 -63.50
CA THR A 462 13.78 -20.25 -63.90
C THR A 462 13.32 -18.79 -64.06
N GLY A 463 14.24 -17.84 -63.86
CA GLY A 463 14.03 -16.45 -64.23
C GLY A 463 15.15 -15.50 -63.75
N ALA A 464 16.21 -15.39 -64.53
CA ALA A 464 17.32 -14.43 -64.40
C ALA A 464 16.81 -12.96 -64.38
N SER A 465 17.49 -12.01 -63.72
CA SER A 465 18.58 -11.16 -64.26
C SER A 465 19.09 -10.29 -63.10
N SER A 466 20.35 -10.32 -62.66
CA SER A 466 21.53 -9.63 -63.20
C SER A 466 21.30 -8.18 -63.62
N GLU A 467 21.70 -7.22 -62.77
CA GLU A 467 22.30 -5.97 -63.21
C GLU A 467 23.35 -5.49 -62.21
N ALA A 468 24.47 -5.02 -62.75
CA ALA A 468 25.69 -4.66 -62.05
C ALA A 468 26.15 -3.25 -62.45
N LEU A 469 26.97 -2.65 -61.57
CA LEU A 469 27.93 -1.54 -61.74
C LEU A 469 27.43 -0.09 -61.57
N PRO A 470 28.31 0.90 -61.25
CA PRO A 470 29.73 0.83 -60.85
C PRO A 470 30.11 1.66 -59.59
N ALA A 471 31.37 1.48 -59.19
CA ALA A 471 32.12 2.23 -58.19
C ALA A 471 32.34 3.72 -58.51
N ARG A 472 32.48 4.54 -57.46
CA ARG A 472 33.28 5.78 -57.45
C ARG A 472 33.91 6.02 -56.07
N GLU A 473 35.19 6.33 -56.10
CA GLU A 473 36.07 6.69 -54.98
C GLU A 473 35.77 8.10 -54.43
N GLY A 474 36.20 8.33 -53.17
CA GLY A 474 36.28 9.64 -52.51
C GLY A 474 35.80 9.58 -51.05
N SER A 475 36.61 9.05 -50.13
CA SER A 475 37.46 9.81 -49.19
C SER A 475 36.71 10.60 -48.10
N THR A 476 36.99 10.19 -46.85
CA THR A 476 37.20 10.96 -45.60
C THR A 476 36.20 10.79 -44.44
N GLU A 477 36.78 10.30 -43.34
CA GLU A 477 36.50 10.61 -41.92
C GLU A 477 35.33 9.95 -41.19
N GLY A 478 35.68 9.24 -40.10
CA GLY A 478 34.86 9.15 -38.89
C GLY A 478 34.12 7.84 -38.62
N ALA A 479 34.82 6.71 -38.48
CA ALA A 479 34.26 5.52 -37.86
C ALA A 479 34.31 5.64 -36.32
N ASN A 480 33.16 5.53 -35.65
CA ASN A 480 33.10 5.04 -34.28
C ASN A 480 31.78 4.29 -34.05
N GLU A 481 31.84 2.97 -34.20
CA GLU A 481 30.87 2.03 -33.61
C GLU A 481 31.22 1.84 -32.12
N PRO A 482 30.25 1.69 -31.21
CA PRO A 482 30.52 1.12 -29.90
C PRO A 482 30.14 -0.36 -29.90
N SER A 483 31.15 -1.23 -29.82
CA SER A 483 31.00 -2.61 -29.39
C SER A 483 32.02 -2.90 -28.29
N GLY A 484 31.58 -3.55 -27.21
CA GLY A 484 32.49 -4.29 -26.34
C GLY A 484 32.45 -3.88 -24.87
N HIS A 485 31.87 -4.77 -24.05
CA HIS A 485 32.04 -4.84 -22.61
C HIS A 485 33.52 -4.70 -22.20
N GLY A 486 33.86 -3.60 -21.51
CA GLY A 486 35.08 -3.44 -20.73
C GLY A 486 34.77 -3.62 -19.24
N SER A 487 35.46 -4.56 -18.60
CA SER A 487 35.40 -4.85 -17.17
C SER A 487 35.74 -3.60 -16.35
N PHE A 488 34.87 -3.24 -15.40
CA PHE A 488 35.06 -2.14 -14.43
C PHE A 488 36.42 -2.19 -13.69
N TYR A 489 37.08 -3.35 -13.65
CA TYR A 489 38.34 -3.56 -12.95
C TYR A 489 39.60 -3.22 -13.75
N ASP A 490 39.49 -2.95 -15.05
CA ASP A 490 40.64 -2.62 -15.92
C ASP A 490 40.82 -1.11 -16.12
N ASP A 491 40.03 -0.29 -15.43
CA ASP A 491 40.17 1.17 -15.48
C ASP A 491 41.41 1.63 -14.67
N PRO A 492 42.36 2.37 -15.28
CA PRO A 492 43.53 2.89 -14.60
C PRO A 492 43.20 3.74 -13.36
N LEU A 493 42.04 4.39 -13.29
CA LEU A 493 41.58 5.15 -12.12
C LEU A 493 41.21 4.23 -10.94
N VAL A 494 40.67 3.04 -11.21
CA VAL A 494 40.33 2.04 -10.18
C VAL A 494 41.59 1.44 -9.57
N HIS A 495 42.64 1.23 -10.37
CA HIS A 495 43.94 0.80 -9.87
C HIS A 495 44.65 1.84 -9.00
N GLU A 496 44.50 3.14 -9.32
CA GLU A 496 45.06 4.22 -8.52
C GLU A 496 44.34 4.37 -7.16
N ALA A 497 43.00 4.22 -7.16
CA ALA A 497 42.19 4.22 -5.94
C ALA A 497 42.53 3.05 -5.00
N LEU A 498 42.72 1.83 -5.54
CA LEU A 498 43.12 0.66 -4.76
C LEU A 498 44.54 0.78 -4.18
N ARG A 499 45.43 1.52 -4.85
CA ARG A 499 46.80 1.76 -4.37
C ARG A 499 46.83 2.77 -3.22
N MET A 500 46.00 3.80 -3.27
CA MET A 500 45.81 4.73 -2.14
C MET A 500 45.16 4.06 -0.92
N PHE A 501 44.24 3.12 -1.13
CA PHE A 501 43.55 2.44 -0.03
C PHE A 501 44.44 1.43 0.72
N LYS A 502 45.35 0.74 0.01
CA LYS A 502 46.33 -0.18 0.63
C LYS A 502 47.44 0.52 1.41
N GLY A 503 47.70 1.81 1.13
CA GLY A 503 48.72 2.60 1.85
C GLY A 503 48.30 3.04 3.26
N LYS A 504 47.00 3.09 3.56
CA LYS A 504 46.47 3.58 4.86
C LYS A 504 46.16 2.49 5.89
N LEU A 505 46.38 1.21 5.56
CA LEU A 505 46.13 0.06 6.46
C LEU A 505 47.42 -0.51 7.08
N LYS A 506 48.56 0.16 6.87
CA LYS A 506 49.81 -0.10 7.60
C LYS A 506 50.37 1.21 8.10
N GLU A 507 49.77 1.74 9.16
CA GLU A 507 50.41 2.60 10.16
C GLU A 507 49.61 2.52 11.46
#